data_AF-A0A357WZ34-F1
#
_entry.id   AF-A0A357WZ34-F1
#
_cell.length_a   1.000
_cell.length_b   1.000
_cell.length_c   1.000
_cell.angle_alpha   90.00
_cell.angle_beta   90.00
_cell.angle_gamma   90.00
#
_symmetry.space_group_name_H-M   'P 1'
#
loop_
_entity.id
_entity.type
_entity.pdbx_description
1 polymer ?
#
loop_
_entity_poly.entity_id
_entity_poly.type
_entity_poly.pdbx_seq_one_letter_code
_entity_poly.pdbx_strand_id
1 'polypeptide(L)'
;MHKNRVKLGVAATRRNIFSREDAIKHKNIILKTICDIGIDYVDIEWLNDDGLLYDASFVDSVAEKFKQEKVDALFIPHCNFGCEEAVCKLAKKMDVPVLLWGPRDETPEPDGLRLRDSQCGLFATSKVLQRMCIPFTYIENCWVT
;
A
#
# COMPACT_ATOMS: atom_id res chain seq x y z
N MET A 1 -24.04 -1.32 -15.66
CA MET A 1 -23.98 -2.69 -15.11
C MET A 1 -23.04 -2.67 -13.93
N HIS A 2 -23.51 -2.94 -12.71
CA HIS A 2 -22.59 -3.08 -11.57
C HIS A 2 -21.84 -4.40 -11.70
N LYS A 3 -20.51 -4.34 -11.69
CA LYS A 3 -19.66 -5.52 -11.60
C LYS A 3 -19.87 -6.11 -10.21
N ASN A 4 -20.34 -7.35 -10.12
CA ASN A 4 -20.64 -7.99 -8.82
C ASN A 4 -19.38 -8.33 -7.99
N ARG A 5 -18.18 -8.18 -8.56
CA ARG A 5 -16.91 -8.46 -7.87
C ARG A 5 -15.85 -7.44 -8.29
N VAL A 6 -15.29 -6.75 -7.30
CA VAL A 6 -14.17 -5.79 -7.45
C VAL A 6 -12.86 -6.57 -7.37
N LYS A 7 -11.95 -6.34 -8.33
CA LYS A 7 -10.58 -6.87 -8.31
C LYS A 7 -9.61 -5.78 -7.83
N LEU A 8 -8.93 -6.00 -6.72
CA LEU A 8 -8.00 -5.03 -6.13
C LEU A 8 -6.58 -5.17 -6.70
N GLY A 9 -5.94 -4.05 -7.01
CA GLY A 9 -4.48 -3.96 -7.12
C GLY A 9 -3.89 -3.64 -5.76
N VAL A 10 -3.21 -4.59 -5.14
CA VAL A 10 -2.60 -4.43 -3.80
C VAL A 10 -1.13 -4.07 -3.98
N ALA A 11 -0.80 -2.80 -3.73
CA ALA A 11 0.58 -2.30 -3.81
C ALA A 11 1.04 -1.85 -2.42
N ALA A 12 1.44 -2.82 -1.61
CA ALA A 12 2.02 -2.57 -0.29
C ALA A 12 3.29 -1.73 -0.41
N THR A 13 3.46 -0.73 0.47
CA THR A 13 4.55 0.25 0.36
C THR A 13 5.38 0.31 1.64
N ARG A 14 6.67 0.66 1.48
CA ARG A 14 7.59 0.89 2.59
C ARG A 14 8.57 2.04 2.34
N ARG A 15 9.31 2.40 3.38
CA ARG A 15 10.45 3.32 3.38
C ARG A 15 11.70 2.61 3.88
N ASN A 16 12.86 2.96 3.32
CA ASN A 16 14.16 2.34 3.62
C ASN A 16 14.70 2.61 5.04
N ILE A 17 14.32 3.72 5.69
CA ILE A 17 14.85 4.07 7.02
C ILE A 17 14.16 3.33 8.18
N PHE A 18 13.06 2.63 7.91
CA PHE A 18 12.27 1.88 8.88
C PHE A 18 12.50 0.36 8.69
N SER A 19 12.06 -0.46 9.65
CA SER A 19 12.26 -1.91 9.62
C SER A 19 11.73 -2.53 8.33
N ARG A 20 12.63 -3.15 7.57
CA ARG A 20 12.31 -3.92 6.35
C ARG A 20 11.57 -5.20 6.73
N GLU A 21 12.03 -5.88 7.77
CA GLU A 21 11.47 -7.15 8.24
C GLU A 21 10.02 -6.98 8.69
N ASP A 22 9.72 -5.93 9.46
CA ASP A 22 8.34 -5.66 9.88
C ASP A 22 7.44 -5.27 8.71
N ALA A 23 7.96 -4.54 7.72
CA ALA A 23 7.18 -4.22 6.52
C ALA A 23 6.78 -5.48 5.75
N ILE A 24 7.71 -6.45 5.60
CA ILE A 24 7.44 -7.73 4.95
C ILE A 24 6.46 -8.58 5.78
N LYS A 25 6.67 -8.64 7.10
CA LYS A 25 5.76 -9.34 8.03
C LYS A 25 4.33 -8.83 7.90
N HIS A 26 4.13 -7.51 7.97
CA HIS A 26 2.79 -6.91 7.88
C HIS A 26 2.17 -7.10 6.50
N LYS A 27 2.94 -6.95 5.42
CA LYS A 27 2.48 -7.26 4.06
C LYS A 27 1.92 -8.67 3.98
N ASN A 28 2.63 -9.67 4.51
CA ASN A 28 2.20 -11.06 4.47
C ASN A 28 0.89 -11.30 5.24
N ILE A 29 0.74 -10.70 6.43
CA ILE A 29 -0.50 -10.79 7.21
C ILE A 29 -1.67 -10.16 6.45
N ILE A 30 -1.43 -9.01 5.82
CA ILE A 30 -2.44 -8.29 5.04
C ILE A 30 -2.87 -9.12 3.82
N LEU A 31 -1.93 -9.61 3.02
CA LEU A 31 -2.25 -10.44 1.85
C LEU A 31 -3.01 -11.71 2.24
N LYS A 32 -2.59 -12.37 3.32
CA LYS A 32 -3.32 -13.52 3.87
C LYS A 32 -4.74 -13.13 4.26
N THR A 33 -4.93 -11.99 4.92
CA THR A 33 -6.25 -11.50 5.33
C THR A 33 -7.16 -11.25 4.12
N ILE A 34 -6.69 -10.59 3.05
CA ILE A 34 -7.55 -10.33 1.87
C ILE A 34 -7.92 -11.66 1.19
N CYS A 35 -7.00 -12.63 1.18
CA CYS A 35 -7.25 -13.97 0.67
C CYS A 35 -8.32 -14.71 1.49
N ASP A 36 -8.18 -14.72 2.82
CA ASP A 36 -9.10 -15.40 3.74
C ASP A 36 -10.54 -14.85 3.65
N ILE A 37 -10.70 -13.53 3.42
CA ILE A 37 -12.02 -12.90 3.25
C ILE A 37 -12.57 -12.96 1.80
N GLY A 38 -11.86 -13.63 0.89
CA GLY A 38 -12.34 -13.95 -0.46
C GLY A 38 -12.35 -12.79 -1.46
N ILE A 39 -11.58 -11.73 -1.20
CA ILE A 39 -11.40 -10.62 -2.14
C ILE A 39 -10.55 -11.08 -3.32
N ASP A 40 -10.97 -10.73 -4.55
CA ASP A 40 -10.16 -10.94 -5.74
C ASP A 40 -9.08 -9.84 -5.82
N TYR A 41 -7.82 -10.22 -5.94
CA TYR A 41 -6.72 -9.26 -5.92
C TYR A 41 -5.53 -9.70 -6.77
N VAL A 42 -4.68 -8.73 -7.11
CA VAL A 42 -3.35 -8.92 -7.68
C VAL A 42 -2.37 -8.12 -6.84
N ASP A 43 -1.31 -8.76 -6.38
CA ASP A 43 -0.23 -8.12 -5.62
C ASP A 43 1.01 -7.84 -6.50
N ILE A 44 2.07 -7.43 -5.83
CA ILE A 44 3.37 -7.07 -6.41
C ILE A 44 4.50 -7.92 -5.82
N GLU A 45 4.24 -9.17 -5.38
CA GLU A 45 5.29 -10.07 -4.83
C GLU A 45 6.46 -10.28 -5.81
N TRP A 46 6.18 -10.24 -7.11
CA TRP A 46 7.16 -10.40 -8.19
C TRP A 46 8.07 -9.18 -8.41
N LEU A 47 7.76 -8.03 -7.79
CA LEU A 47 8.38 -6.75 -8.15
C LEU A 47 9.85 -6.65 -7.72
N ASN A 48 10.16 -7.14 -6.52
CA ASN A 48 11.48 -7.12 -5.89
C ASN A 48 11.50 -8.13 -4.72
N ASP A 49 12.66 -8.30 -4.09
CA ASP A 49 12.86 -9.23 -2.97
C ASP A 49 11.90 -9.03 -1.79
N ASP A 50 11.25 -7.87 -1.69
CA ASP A 50 10.34 -7.54 -0.60
C ASP A 50 8.88 -7.66 -0.99
N GLY A 51 8.56 -7.68 -2.28
CA GLY A 51 7.20 -7.49 -2.77
C GLY A 51 6.59 -6.14 -2.37
N LEU A 52 7.39 -5.08 -2.31
CA LEU A 52 6.97 -3.77 -1.79
C LEU A 52 7.30 -2.62 -2.75
N LEU A 53 6.37 -1.67 -2.89
CA LEU A 53 6.53 -0.43 -3.65
C LEU A 53 7.24 0.62 -2.80
N TYR A 54 8.56 0.72 -2.90
CA TYR A 54 9.36 1.72 -2.18
C TYR A 54 10.18 2.65 -3.09
N ASP A 55 10.16 2.42 -4.39
CA ASP A 55 10.90 3.21 -5.39
C ASP A 55 9.95 3.64 -6.53
N ALA A 56 10.08 4.90 -6.96
CA ALA A 56 9.26 5.46 -8.04
C ALA A 56 9.58 4.82 -9.42
N SER A 57 10.77 4.26 -9.60
CA SER A 57 11.16 3.55 -10.82
C SER A 57 10.34 2.27 -11.07
N PHE A 58 9.76 1.70 -10.02
CA PHE A 58 8.93 0.49 -10.11
C PHE A 58 7.50 0.76 -10.60
N VAL A 59 7.05 2.02 -10.57
CA VAL A 59 5.66 2.39 -10.80
C VAL A 59 5.17 1.96 -12.17
N ASP A 60 6.00 2.10 -13.20
CA ASP A 60 5.60 1.79 -14.57
C ASP A 60 5.30 0.30 -14.73
N SER A 61 6.16 -0.58 -14.20
CA SER A 61 5.97 -2.03 -14.23
C SER A 61 4.73 -2.47 -13.43
N VAL A 62 4.52 -1.90 -12.24
CA VAL A 62 3.34 -2.20 -11.41
C VAL A 62 2.06 -1.78 -12.13
N ALA A 63 2.03 -0.56 -12.68
CA ALA A 63 0.86 -0.06 -13.40
C ALA A 63 0.55 -0.87 -14.65
N GLU A 64 1.58 -1.32 -15.40
CA GLU A 64 1.39 -2.20 -16.55
C GLU A 64 0.76 -3.53 -16.15
N LYS A 65 1.28 -4.19 -15.12
CA LYS A 65 0.71 -5.44 -14.61
C LYS A 65 -0.74 -5.24 -14.14
N PHE A 66 -1.01 -4.20 -13.36
CA PHE A 66 -2.36 -3.91 -12.87
C PHE A 66 -3.36 -3.58 -13.99
N LYS A 67 -2.92 -2.89 -15.06
CA LYS A 67 -3.74 -2.65 -16.26
C LYS A 67 -4.03 -3.92 -17.04
N GLN A 68 -3.02 -4.78 -17.23
CA GLN A 68 -3.19 -6.09 -17.89
C GLN A 68 -4.18 -6.97 -17.12
N GLU A 69 -4.08 -6.95 -15.79
CA GLU A 69 -4.94 -7.70 -14.88
C GLU A 69 -6.33 -7.08 -14.69
N LYS A 70 -6.57 -5.89 -15.24
CA LYS A 70 -7.82 -5.13 -15.19
C LYS A 70 -8.32 -4.92 -13.75
N VAL A 71 -7.43 -4.45 -12.87
CA VAL A 71 -7.81 -4.08 -11.50
C VAL A 71 -8.81 -2.91 -11.52
N ASP A 72 -9.79 -2.96 -10.63
CA ASP A 72 -10.88 -1.97 -10.55
C ASP A 72 -10.60 -0.87 -9.52
N ALA A 73 -9.71 -1.12 -8.55
CA ALA A 73 -9.34 -0.18 -7.50
C ALA A 73 -7.94 -0.51 -6.96
N LEU A 74 -7.28 0.48 -6.35
CA LEU A 74 -6.00 0.32 -5.67
C LEU A 74 -6.19 0.24 -4.15
N PHE A 75 -5.51 -0.72 -3.54
CA PHE A 75 -5.31 -0.79 -2.10
C PHE A 75 -3.82 -0.63 -1.80
N ILE A 76 -3.48 0.42 -1.04
CA ILE A 76 -2.09 0.79 -0.76
C ILE A 76 -1.84 0.67 0.75
N PRO A 77 -1.50 -0.53 1.25
CA PRO A 77 -1.15 -0.71 2.65
C PRO A 77 0.26 -0.16 2.94
N HIS A 78 0.34 0.85 3.79
CA HIS A 78 1.57 1.41 4.36
C HIS A 78 2.12 0.44 5.41
N CYS A 79 2.91 -0.55 4.99
CA CYS A 79 3.41 -1.61 5.86
C CYS A 79 4.55 -1.16 6.79
N ASN A 80 5.11 0.03 6.53
CA ASN A 80 5.76 0.87 7.52
C ASN A 80 5.38 2.33 7.18
N PHE A 81 6.30 3.28 7.09
CA PHE A 81 6.02 4.64 6.60
C PHE A 81 5.57 4.73 5.13
N GLY A 82 6.15 3.97 4.20
CA GLY A 82 5.78 4.04 2.77
C GLY A 82 6.52 5.11 1.92
N CYS A 83 6.21 5.16 0.61
CA CYS A 83 6.85 6.03 -0.38
C CYS A 83 5.80 6.87 -1.15
N GLU A 84 5.66 8.16 -0.78
CA GLU A 84 4.58 9.03 -1.26
C GLU A 84 4.67 9.26 -2.77
N GLU A 85 5.90 9.44 -3.28
CA GLU A 85 6.14 9.69 -4.70
C GLU A 85 5.68 8.50 -5.56
N ALA A 86 6.07 7.28 -5.17
CA ALA A 86 5.70 6.07 -5.89
C ALA A 86 4.19 5.84 -5.85
N VAL A 87 3.57 5.99 -4.68
CA VAL A 87 2.11 5.86 -4.51
C VAL A 87 1.37 6.88 -5.35
N CYS A 88 1.78 8.15 -5.32
CA CYS A 88 1.12 9.21 -6.09
C CYS A 88 1.21 8.98 -7.60
N LYS A 89 2.40 8.58 -8.09
CA LYS A 89 2.59 8.28 -9.52
C LYS A 89 1.75 7.07 -9.94
N LEU A 90 1.71 6.01 -9.13
CA LEU A 90 0.89 4.83 -9.41
C LEU A 90 -0.60 5.18 -9.44
N ALA A 91 -1.09 5.89 -8.42
CA ALA A 91 -2.48 6.33 -8.33
C ALA A 91 -2.88 7.16 -9.56
N LYS A 92 -2.06 8.14 -9.95
CA LYS A 92 -2.30 8.96 -11.14
C LYS A 92 -2.31 8.14 -12.44
N LYS A 93 -1.42 7.14 -12.56
CA LYS A 93 -1.28 6.34 -13.78
C LYS A 93 -2.41 5.32 -13.94
N MET A 94 -2.96 4.84 -12.83
CA MET A 94 -4.04 3.87 -12.81
C MET A 94 -5.41 4.53 -12.97
N ASP A 95 -5.61 5.73 -12.42
CA ASP A 95 -6.86 6.49 -12.54
C ASP A 95 -8.11 5.68 -12.15
N VAL A 96 -7.97 4.91 -11.07
CA VAL A 96 -9.03 4.12 -10.45
C VAL A 96 -9.18 4.54 -8.98
N PRO A 97 -10.28 4.21 -8.29
CA PRO A 97 -10.44 4.49 -6.86
C PRO A 97 -9.26 3.99 -6.03
N VAL A 98 -8.77 4.81 -5.11
CA VAL A 98 -7.61 4.51 -4.25
C VAL A 98 -8.03 4.45 -2.79
N LEU A 99 -7.62 3.38 -2.10
CA LEU A 99 -7.73 3.23 -0.66
C LEU A 99 -6.33 3.26 -0.03
N LEU A 100 -6.11 4.25 0.84
CA LEU A 100 -4.95 4.33 1.73
C LEU A 100 -5.28 3.70 3.09
N TRP A 101 -4.36 2.91 3.63
CA TRP A 101 -4.46 2.35 4.97
C TRP A 101 -3.08 1.87 5.46
N GLY A 102 -2.94 1.63 6.76
CA GLY A 102 -1.75 1.00 7.33
C GLY A 102 -2.09 0.25 8.62
N PRO A 103 -1.34 -0.80 8.97
CA PRO A 103 -1.52 -1.48 10.24
C PRO A 103 -1.09 -0.57 11.38
N ARG A 104 -1.84 -0.57 12.48
CA ARG A 104 -1.52 0.21 13.68
C ARG A 104 -0.09 -0.05 14.13
N ASP A 105 0.66 1.00 14.38
CA ASP A 105 2.06 0.91 14.81
C ASP A 105 2.15 0.46 16.27
N GLU A 106 3.22 -0.28 16.57
CA GLU A 106 3.57 -0.75 17.90
C GLU A 106 4.05 0.40 18.79
N THR A 107 4.14 0.12 20.09
CA THR A 107 4.86 1.02 21.00
C THR A 107 6.33 1.08 20.58
N PRO A 108 6.99 2.26 20.65
CA PRO A 108 8.42 2.34 20.42
C PRO A 108 9.21 1.35 21.29
N GLU A 109 10.36 0.91 20.78
CA GLU A 109 11.31 0.09 21.53
C GLU A 109 11.82 0.82 22.79
N PRO A 110 12.42 0.11 23.77
CA PRO A 110 12.90 0.74 25.00
C PRO A 110 13.92 1.87 24.81
N ASP A 111 14.64 1.87 23.69
CA ASP A 111 15.58 2.92 23.29
C ASP A 111 14.91 4.10 22.55
N GLY A 112 13.59 4.04 22.38
CA GLY A 112 12.77 5.02 21.68
C GLY A 112 12.68 4.81 20.17
N LEU A 113 13.31 3.77 19.62
CA LEU A 113 13.26 3.48 18.19
C LEU A 113 11.84 3.06 17.76
N ARG A 114 11.36 3.63 16.65
CA ARG A 114 10.12 3.22 16.01
C ARG A 114 10.44 2.36 14.80
N LEU A 115 10.01 1.09 14.82
CA LEU A 115 10.22 0.16 13.71
C LEU A 115 9.40 0.55 12.48
N ARG A 116 8.23 1.14 12.71
CA ARG A 116 7.28 1.61 11.71
C ARG A 116 6.68 2.96 12.13
N ASP A 117 6.11 3.66 11.16
CA ASP A 117 5.39 4.92 11.39
C ASP A 117 4.37 5.11 10.26
N SER A 118 3.46 4.14 10.17
CA SER A 118 2.48 4.04 9.10
C SER A 118 1.51 5.22 9.10
N GLN A 119 1.10 5.70 10.27
CA GLN A 119 0.19 6.83 10.37
C GLN A 119 0.80 8.12 9.80
N CYS A 120 2.04 8.46 10.16
CA CYS A 120 2.69 9.64 9.57
C CYS A 120 2.90 9.47 8.06
N GLY A 121 3.21 8.25 7.62
CA GLY A 121 3.30 7.88 6.21
C GLY A 121 2.01 8.12 5.41
N LEU A 122 0.85 7.77 6.00
CA LEU A 122 -0.46 8.02 5.43
C LEU A 122 -0.76 9.52 5.31
N PHE A 123 -0.40 10.31 6.33
CA PHE A 123 -0.54 11.78 6.27
C PHE A 123 0.36 12.40 5.21
N ALA A 124 1.60 11.93 5.08
CA ALA A 124 2.51 12.41 4.04
C ALA A 124 1.96 12.09 2.64
N THR A 125 1.51 10.85 2.43
CA THR A 125 0.99 10.39 1.13
C THR A 125 -0.31 11.08 0.75
N SER A 126 -1.27 11.15 1.68
CA SER A 126 -2.54 11.86 1.46
C SER A 126 -2.31 13.33 1.10
N LYS A 127 -1.32 13.99 1.72
CA LYS A 127 -0.97 15.38 1.38
C LYS A 127 -0.48 15.52 -0.07
N VAL A 128 0.31 14.56 -0.56
CA VAL A 128 0.78 14.55 -1.96
C VAL A 128 -0.39 14.27 -2.91
N LEU A 129 -1.25 13.29 -2.61
CA LEU A 129 -2.43 13.01 -3.43
C LEU A 129 -3.38 14.21 -3.53
N GLN A 130 -3.63 14.91 -2.41
CA GLN A 130 -4.42 16.15 -2.38
C GLN A 130 -3.81 17.23 -3.27
N ARG A 131 -2.49 17.44 -3.20
CA ARG A 131 -1.79 18.44 -4.05
C ARG A 131 -1.91 18.12 -5.54
N MET A 132 -2.00 16.85 -5.87
CA MET A 132 -2.14 16.37 -7.25
C MET A 132 -3.59 16.19 -7.68
N CYS A 133 -4.56 16.59 -6.84
CA CYS A 133 -6.00 16.44 -7.07
C CYS A 133 -6.43 14.99 -7.36
N ILE A 134 -5.76 14.01 -6.78
CA ILE A 134 -6.09 12.59 -6.92
C ILE A 134 -7.07 12.21 -5.81
N PRO A 135 -8.28 11.72 -6.12
CA PRO A 135 -9.22 11.27 -5.11
C PRO A 135 -8.73 9.98 -4.44
N PHE A 136 -8.90 9.92 -3.12
CA PHE A 136 -8.61 8.72 -2.33
C PHE A 136 -9.56 8.62 -1.15
N THR A 137 -9.71 7.41 -0.64
CA THR A 137 -10.36 7.11 0.65
C THR A 137 -9.28 6.67 1.62
N TYR A 138 -9.47 6.93 2.92
CA TYR A 138 -8.69 6.31 3.97
C TYR A 138 -9.61 5.65 4.99
N ILE A 139 -9.11 4.63 5.66
CA ILE A 139 -9.75 4.02 6.83
C ILE A 139 -8.77 4.04 8.01
N GLU A 140 -9.30 3.99 9.23
CA GLU A 140 -8.47 4.07 10.44
C GLU A 140 -7.50 2.89 10.56
N ASN A 141 -6.29 3.17 11.04
CA ASN A 141 -5.31 2.13 11.34
C ASN A 141 -5.86 1.19 12.42
N CYS A 142 -5.79 -0.11 12.19
CA CYS A 142 -6.22 -1.12 13.14
C CYS A 142 -5.14 -2.20 13.31
N TRP A 143 -5.28 -3.02 14.35
CA TRP A 143 -4.41 -4.16 14.58
C TRP A 143 -4.63 -5.21 13.49
N VAL A 144 -3.53 -5.82 13.04
CA VAL A 144 -3.56 -7.04 12.23
C VAL A 144 -3.06 -8.19 13.11
N THR A 145 -3.78 -9.31 13.07
CA THR A 145 -3.52 -10.50 13.89
C THR A 145 -3.37 -11.71 13.00
#